data_AF-I0EUG6-F1
#
_entry.id   AF-I0EUG6-F1
#
_cell.length_a   1.000
_cell.length_b   1.000
_cell.length_c   1.000
_cell.angle_alpha   90.00
_cell.angle_beta   90.00
_cell.angle_gamma   90.00
#
_symmetry.space_group_name_H-M   'P 1'
#
loop_
_entity.id
_entity.type
_entity.pdbx_description
1 polymer ?
#
loop_
_entity_poly.entity_id
_entity_poly.type
_entity_poly.pdbx_seq_one_letter_code
_entity_poly.pdbx_strand_id
1 'polypeptide(L)'
;MKNWNEFEMGAVLFPFESNAQSEVEKHNDERNYTKESYFTTSVAHWRVAKPVHNNNICINCFNCWVYCPDAAILSREGKLKGVDYSHCKGCGVCVSVCPTNPKSLWMFEEQVEPAMALTQWPAKQEKKKS
;
A
#
# COMPACT_ATOMS: atom_id res chain seq x y z
N MET A 1 -31.84 28.37 4.74
CA MET A 1 -31.45 26.99 4.39
C MET A 1 -31.40 26.92 2.88
N LYS A 2 -30.31 26.43 2.29
CA LYS A 2 -30.25 26.13 0.86
C LYS A 2 -31.20 24.97 0.54
N ASN A 3 -31.71 24.94 -0.70
CA ASN A 3 -32.56 23.85 -1.17
C ASN A 3 -31.78 22.53 -1.30
N TRP A 4 -32.49 21.41 -1.41
CA TRP A 4 -31.89 20.07 -1.52
C TRP A 4 -30.93 19.87 -2.70
N ASN A 5 -31.01 20.75 -3.71
CA ASN A 5 -30.21 20.77 -4.93
C ASN A 5 -29.10 21.84 -4.92
N GLU A 6 -28.94 22.58 -3.83
CA GLU A 6 -27.98 23.66 -3.71
C GLU A 6 -26.89 23.28 -2.69
N PHE A 7 -25.66 23.08 -3.18
CA PHE A 7 -24.53 22.75 -2.31
C PHE A 7 -23.93 24.01 -1.65
N GLU A 8 -23.46 23.87 -0.42
CA GLU A 8 -22.56 24.84 0.21
C GLU A 8 -21.14 24.65 -0.32
N MET A 9 -20.43 25.75 -0.59
CA MET A 9 -19.01 25.66 -0.93
C MET A 9 -18.29 25.01 0.26
N GLY A 10 -17.63 23.87 0.03
CA GLY A 10 -17.02 23.05 1.09
C GLY A 10 -17.88 21.87 1.58
N ALA A 11 -19.16 21.78 1.21
CA ALA A 11 -19.98 20.59 1.50
C ALA A 11 -19.66 19.41 0.58
N VAL A 12 -18.98 19.66 -0.54
CA VAL A 12 -18.55 18.65 -1.51
C VAL A 12 -17.06 18.82 -1.76
N LEU A 13 -16.28 17.79 -1.44
CA LEU A 13 -14.89 17.67 -1.84
C LEU A 13 -14.82 16.76 -3.06
N PHE A 14 -14.37 17.30 -4.19
CA PHE A 14 -14.14 16.50 -5.38
C PHE A 14 -12.80 15.77 -5.23
N PRO A 15 -12.76 14.45 -5.45
CA PRO A 15 -11.53 13.67 -5.29
C PRO A 15 -10.52 13.90 -6.42
N PHE A 16 -10.96 14.39 -7.59
CA PHE A 16 -10.16 14.55 -8.80
C PHE A 16 -10.15 15.98 -9.31
N GLU A 17 -9.03 16.43 -9.91
CA GLU A 17 -8.89 17.78 -10.48
C GLU A 17 -9.65 17.95 -11.81
N SER A 18 -9.86 16.85 -12.52
CA SER A 18 -10.49 16.78 -13.84
C SER A 18 -11.80 15.97 -13.79
N ASN A 19 -12.36 15.67 -14.97
CA ASN A 19 -13.56 14.85 -15.08
C ASN A 19 -13.36 13.48 -14.39
N ALA A 20 -14.17 13.22 -13.36
CA ALA A 20 -14.11 11.99 -12.57
C ALA A 20 -14.23 10.72 -13.42
N GLN A 21 -15.00 10.73 -14.51
CA GLN A 21 -15.23 9.54 -15.33
C GLN A 21 -13.94 9.08 -16.04
N SER A 22 -13.16 10.02 -16.58
CA SER A 22 -11.87 9.70 -17.20
C SER A 22 -10.79 9.30 -16.19
N GLU A 23 -10.86 9.79 -14.95
CA GLU A 23 -9.86 9.45 -13.92
C GLU A 23 -10.11 8.07 -13.32
N VAL A 24 -11.37 7.66 -13.15
CA VAL A 24 -11.72 6.35 -12.59
C VAL A 24 -11.25 5.20 -13.48
N GLU A 25 -11.22 5.41 -14.79
CA GLU A 25 -10.71 4.43 -15.76
C GLU A 25 -9.19 4.19 -15.64
N LYS A 26 -8.45 5.14 -15.08
CA LYS A 26 -7.01 5.02 -14.84
C LYS A 26 -6.72 4.20 -13.58
N HIS A 27 -5.52 3.62 -13.52
CA HIS A 27 -5.03 2.99 -12.30
C HIS A 27 -4.83 4.05 -11.19
N ASN A 28 -4.96 3.65 -9.92
CA ASN A 28 -4.99 4.59 -8.79
C ASN A 28 -3.78 5.56 -8.77
N ASP A 29 -2.58 5.10 -9.09
CA ASP A 29 -1.34 5.92 -9.10
C ASP A 29 -1.25 6.93 -10.25
N GLU A 30 -2.13 6.84 -11.26
CA GLU A 30 -2.15 7.71 -12.45
C GLU A 30 -3.29 8.72 -12.44
N ARG A 31 -4.13 8.69 -11.41
CA ARG A 31 -5.27 9.60 -11.30
C ARG A 31 -4.78 10.97 -10.83
N ASN A 32 -5.36 12.02 -11.40
CA ASN A 32 -5.10 13.38 -10.98
C ASN A 32 -6.00 13.73 -9.79
N TYR A 33 -5.50 13.51 -8.58
CA TYR A 33 -6.19 13.82 -7.33
C TYR A 33 -6.07 15.30 -6.94
N THR A 34 -7.09 15.82 -6.28
CA THR A 34 -7.03 17.15 -5.65
C THR A 34 -6.09 17.15 -4.43
N LYS A 35 -5.66 18.35 -4.02
CA LYS A 35 -4.80 18.54 -2.85
C LYS A 35 -5.46 18.12 -1.54
N GLU A 36 -6.79 18.17 -1.50
CA GLU A 36 -7.59 17.80 -0.34
C GLU A 36 -7.92 16.30 -0.31
N SER A 37 -7.57 15.55 -1.37
CA SER A 37 -7.75 14.11 -1.42
C SER A 37 -6.87 13.41 -0.39
N TYR A 38 -7.39 12.35 0.20
CA TYR A 38 -6.60 11.45 1.05
C TYR A 38 -5.37 10.90 0.32
N PHE A 39 -5.48 10.65 -0.99
CA PHE A 39 -4.40 10.04 -1.79
C PHE A 39 -3.16 10.93 -1.93
N THR A 40 -3.28 12.24 -1.66
CA THR A 40 -2.16 13.19 -1.70
C THR A 40 -1.55 13.43 -0.31
N THR A 41 -2.15 12.88 0.75
CA THR A 41 -1.71 13.06 2.14
C THR A 41 -0.93 11.85 2.64
N SER A 42 0.22 12.07 3.29
CA SER A 42 1.05 10.98 3.84
C SER A 42 0.71 10.66 5.31
N VAL A 43 0.57 9.37 5.60
CA VAL A 43 0.45 8.80 6.96
C VAL A 43 1.72 8.06 7.40
N ALA A 44 2.83 8.29 6.71
CA ALA A 44 4.08 7.55 6.93
C ALA A 44 4.61 7.61 8.37
N HIS A 45 4.34 8.72 9.07
CA HIS A 45 4.76 8.98 10.44
C HIS A 45 4.13 8.05 11.50
N TRP A 46 3.14 7.22 11.13
CA TRP A 46 2.48 6.30 12.06
C TRP A 46 3.31 5.04 12.33
N ARG A 47 4.30 4.77 11.47
CA ARG A 47 5.10 3.54 11.52
C ARG A 47 6.28 3.67 12.47
N VAL A 48 6.52 2.59 13.21
CA VAL A 48 7.82 2.30 13.84
C VAL A 48 8.64 1.35 12.96
N ALA A 49 7.96 0.45 12.24
CA ALA A 49 8.54 -0.53 11.33
C ALA A 49 7.74 -0.57 10.03
N LYS A 50 8.39 -0.94 8.93
CA LYS A 50 7.80 -1.06 7.59
C LYS A 50 8.03 -2.44 6.97
N PRO A 51 7.07 -2.96 6.19
CA PRO A 51 7.28 -4.17 5.42
C PRO A 51 8.12 -3.86 4.18
N VAL A 52 9.23 -4.58 3.99
CA VAL A 52 10.02 -4.56 2.75
C VAL A 52 9.60 -5.73 1.87
N HIS A 53 9.46 -5.50 0.57
CA HIS A 53 9.06 -6.51 -0.42
C HIS A 53 10.28 -7.04 -1.18
N ASN A 54 10.49 -8.36 -1.16
CA ASN A 54 11.53 -9.04 -1.92
C ASN A 54 10.93 -9.73 -3.16
N ASN A 55 11.15 -9.12 -4.32
CA ASN A 55 10.63 -9.57 -5.60
C ASN A 55 11.18 -10.94 -6.04
N ASN A 56 12.39 -11.31 -5.60
CA ASN A 56 13.02 -12.58 -6.00
C ASN A 56 12.36 -13.80 -5.34
N ILE A 57 11.66 -13.58 -4.22
CA ILE A 57 10.95 -14.63 -3.47
C ILE A 57 9.45 -14.59 -3.75
N CYS A 58 8.94 -13.44 -4.18
CA CYS A 58 7.52 -13.21 -4.38
C CYS A 58 6.96 -14.04 -5.55
N ILE A 59 5.91 -14.82 -5.26
CA ILE A 59 5.20 -15.61 -6.27
C ILE A 59 3.97 -14.89 -6.85
N ASN A 60 3.78 -13.61 -6.55
CA ASN A 60 2.64 -12.80 -6.98
C ASN A 60 1.26 -13.45 -6.68
N CYS A 61 1.10 -14.01 -5.47
CA CYS A 61 -0.18 -14.61 -5.05
C CYS A 61 -1.25 -13.59 -4.61
N PHE A 62 -0.89 -12.31 -4.48
CA PHE A 62 -1.78 -11.20 -4.09
C PHE A 62 -2.43 -11.28 -2.70
N ASN A 63 -2.12 -12.25 -1.85
CA ASN A 63 -2.64 -12.28 -0.47
C ASN A 63 -2.35 -10.96 0.27
N CYS A 64 -1.11 -10.48 0.24
CA CYS A 64 -0.75 -9.22 0.89
C CYS A 64 -1.53 -8.02 0.34
N TRP A 65 -1.90 -8.03 -0.95
CA TRP A 65 -2.67 -6.98 -1.60
C TRP A 65 -4.13 -7.01 -1.13
N VAL A 66 -4.78 -8.18 -1.16
CA VAL A 66 -6.17 -8.37 -0.71
C VAL A 66 -6.35 -8.06 0.78
N TYR A 67 -5.41 -8.50 1.62
CA TYR A 67 -5.53 -8.35 3.07
C TYR A 67 -4.98 -7.02 3.61
N CYS A 68 -4.45 -6.12 2.76
CA CYS A 68 -3.97 -4.83 3.23
C CYS A 68 -5.17 -3.92 3.56
N PRO A 69 -5.38 -3.52 4.83
CA PRO A 69 -6.53 -2.70 5.22
C PRO A 69 -6.48 -1.27 4.65
N ASP A 70 -5.28 -0.79 4.32
CA ASP A 70 -5.04 0.58 3.82
C ASP A 70 -4.76 0.62 2.31
N ALA A 71 -4.90 -0.50 1.59
CA ALA A 71 -4.59 -0.61 0.16
C ALA A 71 -3.17 -0.14 -0.23
N ALA A 72 -2.21 -0.24 0.70
CA ALA A 72 -0.84 0.24 0.54
C ALA A 72 0.11 -0.74 -0.18
N ILE A 73 -0.41 -1.83 -0.75
CA ILE A 73 0.38 -2.76 -1.56
C ILE A 73 0.19 -2.40 -3.04
N LEU A 74 1.29 -2.16 -3.73
CA LEU A 74 1.26 -1.74 -5.13
C LEU A 74 1.29 -2.95 -6.05
N SER A 75 0.33 -3.02 -6.96
CA SER A 75 0.25 -4.02 -8.03
C SER A 75 0.17 -3.35 -9.39
N ARG A 76 0.85 -3.89 -10.39
CA ARG A 76 0.81 -3.40 -11.77
C ARG A 76 1.00 -4.58 -12.71
N GLU A 77 0.18 -4.67 -13.77
CA GLU A 77 0.30 -5.69 -14.82
C GLU A 77 0.37 -7.13 -14.26
N GLY A 78 -0.45 -7.43 -13.26
CA GLY A 78 -0.47 -8.75 -12.63
C GLY A 78 0.80 -9.10 -11.83
N LYS A 79 1.61 -8.12 -11.42
CA LYS A 79 2.75 -8.31 -10.51
C LYS A 79 2.71 -7.33 -9.35
N LEU A 80 3.22 -7.76 -8.20
CA LEU A 80 3.46 -6.87 -7.06
C LEU A 80 4.70 -6.01 -7.33
N LYS A 81 4.56 -4.69 -7.16
CA LYS A 81 5.62 -3.71 -7.38
C LYS A 81 6.26 -3.24 -6.08
N GLY A 82 5.58 -3.40 -4.96
CA GLY A 82 6.12 -3.02 -3.65
C GLY A 82 5.04 -2.52 -2.70
N VAL A 83 5.46 -1.62 -1.82
CA VAL A 83 4.63 -1.02 -0.79
C VAL A 83 4.64 0.49 -0.98
N ASP A 84 3.46 1.10 -0.92
CA ASP A 84 3.32 2.54 -0.85
C ASP A 84 3.61 3.01 0.58
N TYR A 85 4.83 3.50 0.81
CA TYR A 85 5.24 4.00 2.12
C TYR A 85 4.64 5.35 2.48
N SER A 86 3.91 6.03 1.61
CA SER A 86 3.14 7.22 2.01
C SER A 86 1.87 6.81 2.76
N HIS A 87 1.26 5.69 2.37
CA HIS A 87 -0.02 5.23 2.93
C HIS A 87 0.07 4.00 3.84
N CYS A 88 1.22 3.30 3.86
CA CYS A 88 1.42 2.15 4.74
C CYS A 88 1.46 2.56 6.22
N LYS A 89 0.72 1.86 7.09
CA LYS A 89 0.77 2.09 8.55
C LYS A 89 1.66 1.11 9.32
N GLY A 90 2.34 0.19 8.62
CA GLY A 90 3.30 -0.72 9.26
C GLY A 90 2.64 -1.82 10.12
N CYS A 91 1.36 -2.14 9.89
CA CYS A 91 0.61 -3.09 10.71
C CYS A 91 1.07 -4.56 10.60
N GLY A 92 1.90 -4.91 9.61
CA GLY A 92 2.47 -6.25 9.45
C GLY A 92 1.51 -7.34 8.94
N VAL A 93 0.23 -7.03 8.66
CA VAL A 93 -0.75 -8.01 8.12
C VAL A 93 -0.24 -8.66 6.83
N CYS A 94 0.32 -7.86 5.92
CA CYS A 94 0.88 -8.34 4.65
C CYS A 94 1.99 -9.39 4.83
N VAL A 95 2.83 -9.24 5.86
CA VAL A 95 3.86 -10.22 6.24
C VAL A 95 3.21 -11.47 6.80
N SER A 96 2.25 -11.33 7.72
CA SER A 96 1.55 -12.46 8.35
C SER A 96 0.90 -13.39 7.32
N VAL A 97 0.18 -12.83 6.34
CA VAL A 97 -0.56 -13.59 5.31
C VAL A 97 0.30 -14.09 4.15
N CYS A 98 1.57 -13.65 4.07
CA CYS A 98 2.48 -14.08 3.01
C CYS A 98 2.75 -15.59 3.13
N PRO A 99 2.43 -16.41 2.10
CA PRO A 99 2.51 -17.86 2.20
C PRO A 99 3.90 -18.44 1.88
N THR A 100 4.83 -17.63 1.35
CA THR A 100 6.17 -18.11 0.99
C THR A 100 7.02 -18.38 2.24
N ASN A 101 8.02 -19.26 2.11
CA ASN A 101 8.99 -19.55 3.15
C ASN A 101 10.41 -19.66 2.55
N PRO A 102 11.30 -18.68 2.77
CA PRO A 102 11.07 -17.45 3.56
C PRO A 102 9.95 -16.58 2.97
N LYS A 103 9.29 -15.78 3.82
CA LYS A 103 8.26 -14.84 3.38
C LYS A 103 8.88 -13.84 2.41
N SER A 104 8.13 -13.42 1.38
CA SER A 104 8.56 -12.40 0.41
C SER A 104 8.38 -10.98 0.94
N LEU A 105 7.71 -10.82 2.08
CA LEU A 105 7.60 -9.58 2.82
C LEU A 105 8.14 -9.82 4.23
N TRP A 106 8.88 -8.86 4.76
CA TRP A 106 9.38 -8.89 6.13
C TRP A 106 9.40 -7.50 6.76
N MET A 107 9.17 -7.43 8.06
CA MET A 107 9.17 -6.16 8.80
C MET A 107 10.61 -5.77 9.14
N PHE A 108 10.97 -4.54 8.81
CA PHE A 108 12.23 -3.90 9.22
C PHE A 108 11.91 -2.58 9.91
N GLU A 109 12.84 -2.07 10.72
CA GLU A 109 12.67 -0.76 11.35
C GLU A 109 12.58 0.36 10.29
N GLU A 110 11.83 1.44 10.58
CA GLU A 110 11.54 2.49 9.59
C GLU A 110 12.82 3.14 9.03
N GLN A 111 13.84 3.33 9.87
CA GLN A 111 15.15 3.90 9.49
C GLN A 111 15.98 3.01 8.55
N VAL A 112 15.63 1.73 8.40
CA VAL A 112 16.40 0.83 7.54
C VAL A 112 16.00 1.09 6.09
N GLU A 113 16.98 1.41 5.26
CA GLU A 113 16.76 1.57 3.83
C GLU A 113 16.38 0.23 3.18
N PRO A 114 15.37 0.20 2.28
CA PRO A 114 14.91 -1.05 1.66
C PRO A 114 16.03 -1.84 0.97
N ALA A 115 17.00 -1.16 0.37
CA ALA A 115 18.16 -1.81 -0.26
C ALA A 115 19.02 -2.56 0.76
N MET A 116 19.23 -2.00 1.95
CA MET A 116 19.97 -2.65 3.04
C MET A 116 19.16 -3.82 3.62
N ALA A 117 17.86 -3.63 3.81
CA ALA A 117 16.96 -4.68 4.30
C ALA A 117 16.98 -5.94 3.41
N LEU A 118 17.05 -5.77 2.08
CA LEU A 118 17.14 -6.89 1.14
C LEU A 118 18.41 -7.74 1.32
N THR A 119 19.50 -7.16 1.84
CA THR A 119 20.74 -7.90 2.14
C THR A 119 20.65 -8.71 3.42
N GLN A 120 19.75 -8.35 4.33
CA GLN A 120 19.60 -8.93 5.67
C GLN A 120 18.43 -9.92 5.75
N TRP A 121 18.09 -10.59 4.64
CA TRP A 121 16.88 -11.40 4.57
C TRP A 121 16.96 -12.65 5.43
N PRO A 122 15.92 -12.98 6.22
CA PRO A 122 15.92 -14.17 7.05
C PRO A 122 16.01 -15.45 6.21
N ALA A 123 16.77 -16.43 6.71
CA ALA A 123 16.85 -17.76 6.13
C ALA A 123 15.50 -18.50 6.23
N LYS A 124 15.33 -19.52 5.38
CA LYS A 124 14.17 -20.41 5.39
C LYS A 124 14.00 -21.04 6.77
N GLN A 125 12.83 -20.88 7.38
CA GLN A 125 12.53 -21.55 8.64
C GLN A 125 12.22 -23.03 8.38
N GLU A 126 12.89 -23.93 9.09
CA GLU A 126 12.54 -25.35 9.07
C GLU A 126 11.15 -25.53 9.70
N LYS A 127 10.22 -26.13 8.94
CA LYS A 127 8.89 -26.45 9.49
C LYS A 127 9.08 -27.55 10.53
N LYS A 128 8.92 -27.22 11.82
CA LYS A 128 8.66 -28.25 12.85
C LYS A 128 7.38 -28.98 12.42
N LYS A 129 7.48 -30.27 12.14
CA LYS A 129 6.30 -31.13 11.98
C LYS A 129 5.59 -31.13 13.32
N SER A 130 4.45 -30.43 13.39
CA SER A 130 3.52 -30.54 14.51
C SER A 130 2.77 -31.86 14.43
#